data_AF-A0A523ZP76-F1
#
_entry.id   AF-A0A523ZP76-F1
#
_cell.length_a   1.000
_cell.length_b   1.000
_cell.length_c   1.000
_cell.angle_alpha   90.00
_cell.angle_beta   90.00
_cell.angle_gamma   90.00
#
_symmetry.space_group_name_H-M   'P 1'
#
loop_
_entity.id
_entity.type
_entity.pdbx_description
1 polymer ?
#
loop_
_entity_poly.entity_id
_entity_poly.type
_entity_poly.pdbx_seq_one_letter_code
_entity_poly.pdbx_strand_id
1 'polypeptide(L)' 'MNAENIKDAYTFARQRYANLGVDTDKAIQTLGNVSLSLPCWQGDDVGGFEISDLPSGGGGIQATGSYPGKAR' A
#
# COMPACT_ATOMS: atom_id res chain seq x y z
N MET A 1 -0.62 0.20 21.14
CA MET A 1 0.59 1.03 21.35
C MET A 1 0.15 2.36 21.96
N ASN A 2 0.88 2.88 22.94
CA ASN A 2 0.59 4.16 23.57
C ASN A 2 1.01 5.31 22.62
N ALA A 3 0.15 6.31 22.43
CA ALA A 3 0.42 7.45 21.54
C ALA A 3 1.62 8.27 22.00
N GLU A 4 1.84 8.40 23.31
CA GLU A 4 3.00 9.10 23.86
C GLU A 4 4.30 8.37 23.50
N ASN A 5 4.34 7.05 23.64
CA ASN A 5 5.50 6.26 23.24
C ASN A 5 5.84 6.42 21.74
N ILE A 6 4.85 6.63 20.87
CA ILE A 6 5.07 6.86 19.43
C ILE A 6 5.71 8.23 19.18
N LYS A 7 5.24 9.28 19.87
CA LYS A 7 5.80 10.63 19.75
C LYS A 7 7.23 10.70 20.26
N ASP A 8 7.51 10.05 21.39
CA ASP A 8 8.86 9.96 21.94
C ASP A 8 9.79 9.23 20.98
N ALA A 9 9.36 8.09 20.45
CA ALA A 9 10.12 7.32 19.47
C ALA A 9 10.44 8.14 18.21
N TYR A 10 9.46 8.90 17.67
CA TYR A 10 9.70 9.78 16.53
C TYR A 10 10.67 10.92 16.87
N THR A 11 10.56 11.52 18.05
CA THR A 11 11.46 12.59 18.49
C THR A 11 12.91 12.11 18.55
N PHE A 12 13.15 10.93 19.13
CA PHE A 12 14.47 10.33 19.14
C PHE A 12 14.98 10.01 17.73
N ALA A 13 14.11 9.49 16.85
CA ALA A 13 14.48 9.21 15.46
C ALA A 13 14.87 10.49 14.71
N ARG A 14 14.06 11.55 14.80
CA ARG A 14 14.33 12.85 14.18
C ARG A 14 15.69 13.41 14.61
N GLN A 15 16.03 13.34 15.90
CA GLN A 15 17.34 13.80 16.38
C GLN A 15 18.49 12.96 15.79
N ARG A 16 18.33 11.64 15.71
CA ARG A 16 19.36 10.76 15.12
C ARG A 16 19.60 11.07 13.64
N TYR A 17 18.55 11.32 12.87
CA TYR A 17 18.67 11.72 11.47
C TYR A 17 19.25 13.13 11.30
N ALA A 18 18.90 14.07 12.19
CA ALA A 18 19.47 15.41 12.18
C ALA A 18 21.00 15.41 12.40
N ASN A 19 21.51 14.51 13.26
CA ASN A 19 22.96 14.33 13.45
C ASN A 19 23.69 13.85 12.18
N LEU A 20 22.94 13.29 11.22
CA LEU A 20 23.45 12.87 9.90
C LEU A 20 23.17 13.93 8.81
N GLY A 21 22.65 15.11 9.18
CA GLY A 21 22.29 16.18 8.23
C GLY A 21 20.98 15.93 7.49
N VAL A 22 20.12 15.02 7.96
CA VAL A 22 18.84 14.67 7.32
C VAL A 22 17.68 15.34 8.05
N ASP A 23 16.88 16.11 7.31
CA ASP A 23 15.60 16.67 7.77
C ASP A 23 14.45 15.68 7.47
N THR A 24 13.98 14.98 8.51
CA THR A 24 12.92 13.99 8.38
C THR A 24 11.55 14.61 8.09
N ASP A 25 11.29 15.83 8.56
CA ASP A 25 10.00 16.49 8.33
C ASP A 25 9.89 16.87 6.84
N LYS A 26 10.98 17.38 6.25
CA LYS A 26 11.07 17.60 4.80
C LYS A 26 10.97 16.31 3.99
N ALA A 27 11.59 15.21 4.46
CA ALA A 27 11.51 13.92 3.80
C ALA A 27 10.06 13.37 3.77
N ILE A 28 9.34 13.48 4.89
CA ILE A 28 7.92 13.09 4.98
C ILE A 28 7.06 13.96 4.07
N GLN A 29 7.30 15.28 4.04
CA GLN A 29 6.59 16.16 3.11
C GLN A 29 6.84 15.77 1.64
N THR A 30 8.08 15.39 1.31
CA THR A 30 8.42 14.92 -0.04
C THR A 30 7.70 13.61 -0.36
N LEU A 31 7.70 12.66 0.58
CA LEU A 31 7.00 11.38 0.44
C LEU A 31 5.50 11.57 0.21
N GLY A 32 4.88 12.56 0.86
CA GLY A 32 3.45 12.88 0.69
C GLY A 32 3.06 13.26 -0.73
N ASN A 33 4.02 13.65 -1.58
CA ASN A 33 3.78 13.98 -2.99
C ASN A 33 3.95 12.77 -3.93
N VAL A 34 4.39 11.62 -3.41
CA VAL A 34 4.58 10.41 -4.22
C VAL A 34 3.25 9.69 -4.37
N SER A 35 2.73 9.63 -5.59
CA SER A 35 1.52 8.86 -5.90
C SER A 35 1.87 7.41 -6.23
N LEU A 36 1.21 6.46 -5.57
CA LEU A 36 1.35 5.04 -5.85
C LEU A 36 0.14 4.55 -6.65
N SER A 37 0.38 4.04 -7.87
CA SER A 37 -0.66 3.41 -8.67
C SER A 37 -0.94 2.01 -8.13
N LEU A 38 -2.12 1.82 -7.54
CA LEU A 38 -2.54 0.52 -7.03
C LEU A 38 -3.30 -0.26 -8.12
N PRO A 39 -2.96 -1.54 -8.35
CA PRO A 39 -3.71 -2.40 -9.26
C PRO A 39 -5.19 -2.55 -8.87
N CYS A 40 -6.10 -2.22 -9.79
CA CYS A 40 -7.53 -2.38 -9.56
C CYS A 40 -7.94 -3.85 -9.41
N TRP A 41 -7.29 -4.75 -10.15
CA TRP A 41 -7.63 -6.17 -10.24
C TRP A 41 -7.38 -6.98 -8.98
N GLN A 42 -6.75 -6.37 -7.95
CA GLN A 42 -6.62 -6.99 -6.64
C GLN A 42 -7.96 -7.04 -5.88
N GLY A 43 -8.90 -6.15 -6.20
CA GLY A 43 -10.19 -6.08 -5.51
C GLY A 43 -11.21 -7.13 -5.95
N ASP A 44 -11.05 -7.71 -7.13
CA ASP A 44 -12.01 -8.61 -7.77
C ASP A 44 -11.39 -9.94 -8.22
N ASP A 45 -10.15 -10.21 -7.81
CA ASP A 45 -9.37 -11.39 -8.18
C ASP A 45 -9.18 -11.52 -9.70
N VAL A 46 -8.89 -10.41 -10.39
CA VAL A 46 -8.78 -10.35 -11.87
C VAL A 46 -10.10 -10.74 -12.56
N GLY A 47 -11.23 -10.44 -11.92
CA GLY A 47 -12.55 -10.82 -12.39
C GLY A 47 -13.01 -10.04 -13.63
N GLY A 48 -12.76 -8.73 -13.64
CA GLY A 48 -13.25 -7.81 -14.67
C GLY A 48 -14.78 -7.71 -14.73
N PHE A 49 -15.27 -6.98 -15.74
CA PHE A 49 -16.71 -6.79 -15.99
C PHE A 49 -17.15 -7.33 -17.36
N GLU A 50 -16.25 -7.98 -18.10
CA GLU A 50 -16.56 -8.52 -19.42
C GLU A 50 -17.45 -9.77 -19.29
N ILE A 51 -18.57 -9.78 -20.01
CA ILE A 51 -19.45 -10.95 -20.11
C ILE A 51 -18.87 -11.84 -21.20
N SER A 52 -18.14 -12.87 -20.80
CA SER A 52 -17.52 -13.84 -21.72
C SER A 52 -17.87 -15.26 -21.29
N ASP A 53 -18.03 -16.16 -22.25
CA ASP A 53 -18.26 -17.60 -22.01
C ASP A 53 -17.00 -18.31 -21.47
N LEU A 54 -15.86 -17.61 -21.41
CA LEU A 54 -14.59 -18.10 -20.87
C LEU A 54 -14.37 -17.56 -19.45
N PRO A 55 -13.86 -18.38 -18.51
CA PRO A 55 -13.48 -17.90 -17.19
C PRO A 55 -12.46 -16.76 -17.27
N SER A 56 -12.65 -15.69 -16.49
CA SER A 56 -11.64 -14.64 -16.27
C SER A 56 -10.40 -15.28 -15.64
N GLY A 57 -9.45 -15.69 -16.48
CA GLY A 57 -8.36 -16.59 -16.06
C GLY A 57 -7.70 -17.30 -17.23
N GLY A 58 -7.36 -16.57 -18.29
CA GLY A 58 -6.60 -17.08 -19.42
C GLY A 58 -5.31 -16.28 -19.56
N GLY A 59 -4.16 -16.91 -19.32
CA GLY A 59 -2.85 -16.22 -19.40
C GLY A 59 -1.74 -16.79 -18.51
N GLY A 60 -2.00 -17.88 -17.77
CA GLY A 60 -1.01 -18.49 -16.88
C GLY A 60 -0.91 -17.84 -15.49
N ILE A 61 -1.86 -16.97 -15.14
CA ILE A 61 -1.99 -16.35 -13.82
C ILE A 61 -3.31 -16.76 -13.17
N GLN A 62 -3.31 -16.85 -11.84
CA GLN A 62 -4.49 -17.25 -11.07
C GLN A 62 -4.46 -16.58 -9.69
N ALA A 63 -5.60 -16.03 -9.27
CA ALA A 63 -5.84 -15.68 -7.87
C ALA A 63 -6.26 -16.94 -7.10
N THR A 64 -5.66 -17.17 -5.93
CA THR A 64 -5.89 -18.38 -5.14
C THR A 64 -6.53 -18.06 -3.78
N GLY A 65 -7.33 -18.99 -3.26
CA GLY A 65 -8.13 -18.78 -2.05
C GLY A 65 -9.52 -18.20 -2.35
N SER A 66 -10.46 -18.43 -1.43
CA SER A 66 -11.88 -18.05 -1.58
C SER A 66 -12.32 -17.12 -0.45
N TYR A 67 -11.52 -16.10 -0.15
CA TYR A 67 -11.87 -15.13 0.88
C TYR A 67 -13.13 -14.34 0.47
N PRO A 68 -14.13 -14.18 1.36
CA PRO A 68 -15.39 -13.53 1.00
C PRO A 68 -15.20 -12.03 0.75
N GLY A 69 -16.08 -11.44 -0.07
CA GLY A 69 -16.19 -9.99 -0.23
C GLY A 69 -15.50 -9.37 -1.45
N LYS A 70 -15.02 -10.16 -2.42
CA LYS A 70 -14.47 -9.59 -3.67
C LYS A 70 -15.52 -8.81 -4.48
N ALA A 71 -15.10 -7.71 -5.11
CA ALA A 71 -15.96 -6.79 -5.86
C ALA A 71 -16.60 -7.43 -7.11
N ARG A 72 -17.72 -6.87 -7.60
CA ARG A 72 -18.53 -7.35 -8.73
C ARG A 72 -19.05 -6.20 -9.58
#